data_AF-A0A538CH19-F1
#
_entry.id   AF-A0A538CH19-F1
#
_cell.length_a   1.000
_cell.length_b   1.000
_cell.length_c   1.000
_cell.angle_alpha   90.00
_cell.angle_beta   90.00
_cell.angle_gamma   90.00
#
_symmetry.space_group_name_H-M   'P 1'
#
loop_
_entity.id
_entity.type
_entity.pdbx_description
1 polymer ?
#
loop_
_entity_poly.entity_id
_entity_poly.type
_entity_poly.pdbx_seq_one_letter_code
_entity_poly.pdbx_strand_id
1 'polypeptide(L)'
;MRRLVVLTVVCGALLGTLFMTAFGQGATREASYALPGPASRLLPVGPPTPLTVALHNGLRIQLPVAQSRVTAIGYHSSGDGVLPLTPLGHQGNEGVLSRLAHKIFGGGHGGFVYYQLGGGDTAMLDVGAAPGTDVYAPVDGTIVGISDYVLDGRAYGSRIDIQPSAAPSLVVSLTHLTPDPALTVGSTIAASGTKVGRVVDLSGVEKQALAKYTQDAGNHVSIELRPAATLTLP
;
A
#
# COMPACT_ATOMS: atom_id res chain seq x y z
N MET A 1 -5.75 42.73 42.70
CA MET A 1 -6.86 42.46 41.74
C MET A 1 -6.72 43.20 40.39
N ARG A 2 -6.18 44.44 40.32
CA ARG A 2 -5.97 45.15 39.03
C ARG A 2 -5.05 44.47 38.00
N ARG A 3 -4.05 43.69 38.45
CA ARG A 3 -3.09 43.00 37.55
C ARG A 3 -3.67 41.75 36.85
N LEU A 4 -4.66 41.11 37.47
CA LEU A 4 -5.32 39.91 36.91
C LEU A 4 -6.31 40.29 35.80
N VAL A 5 -7.04 41.39 35.98
CA VAL A 5 -7.98 41.93 34.98
C VAL A 5 -7.26 42.38 33.71
N VAL A 6 -6.07 42.99 33.82
CA VAL A 6 -5.29 43.42 32.65
C VAL A 6 -4.81 42.21 31.82
N LEU A 7 -4.44 41.10 32.47
CA LEU A 7 -3.97 39.89 31.78
C LEU A 7 -5.10 39.21 30.98
N THR A 8 -6.32 39.19 31.53
CA THR A 8 -7.48 38.59 30.85
C THR A 8 -7.92 39.39 29.63
N VAL A 9 -7.86 40.74 29.71
CA VAL A 9 -8.19 41.61 28.57
C VAL A 9 -7.14 41.51 27.46
N VAL A 10 -5.84 41.40 27.79
CA VAL A 10 -4.77 41.25 26.80
C VAL A 10 -4.82 39.88 26.09
N CYS A 11 -5.09 38.78 26.82
CA CYS A 11 -5.28 37.46 26.20
C CYS A 11 -6.54 37.41 25.31
N GLY A 12 -7.64 38.07 25.71
CA GLY A 12 -8.85 38.13 24.90
C GLY A 12 -8.66 38.90 23.59
N ALA A 13 -7.92 40.01 23.63
CA ALA A 13 -7.61 40.80 22.43
C ALA A 13 -6.66 40.07 21.46
N LEU A 14 -5.68 39.31 21.98
CA LEU A 14 -4.77 38.49 21.17
C LEU A 14 -5.44 37.27 20.54
N LEU A 15 -6.42 36.64 21.21
CA LEU A 15 -7.20 35.56 20.60
C LEU A 15 -8.14 36.08 19.51
N GLY A 16 -8.74 37.25 19.70
CA GLY A 16 -9.64 37.86 18.72
C GLY A 16 -8.95 38.22 17.40
N THR A 17 -7.71 38.71 17.45
CA THR A 17 -6.93 39.01 16.23
C THR A 17 -6.40 37.75 15.54
N LEU A 18 -6.14 36.66 16.28
CA LEU A 18 -5.69 35.39 15.69
C LEU A 18 -6.80 34.66 14.91
N PHE A 19 -8.07 34.81 15.32
CA PHE A 19 -9.19 34.22 14.60
C PHE A 19 -9.62 35.03 13.35
N MET A 20 -9.40 36.35 13.31
CA MET A 20 -9.76 37.18 12.14
C MET A 20 -8.77 37.13 10.98
N THR A 21 -7.57 36.55 11.15
CA THR A 21 -6.60 36.36 10.04
C THR A 21 -6.62 34.97 9.44
N ALA A 22 -7.40 34.03 10.01
CA ALA A 22 -7.40 32.63 9.58
C ALA A 22 -8.36 32.31 8.41
N PHE A 23 -9.23 33.25 8.01
CA PHE A 23 -10.23 33.00 6.95
C PHE A 23 -10.33 34.17 5.95
N GLY A 24 -9.21 34.49 5.32
CA GLY A 24 -9.15 35.61 4.38
C GLY A 24 -8.08 35.46 3.32
N GLN A 25 -8.08 34.35 2.57
CA GLN A 25 -7.41 34.26 1.28
C GLN A 25 -8.05 33.13 0.47
N GLY A 26 -8.94 33.51 -0.45
CA GLY A 26 -9.42 32.61 -1.49
C GLY A 26 -8.23 32.19 -2.35
N ALA A 27 -7.77 30.96 -2.16
CA ALA A 27 -6.83 30.34 -3.06
C ALA A 27 -7.54 30.15 -4.41
N THR A 28 -7.24 31.03 -5.37
CA THR A 28 -7.43 30.71 -6.79
C THR A 28 -6.65 29.43 -7.04
N ARG A 29 -7.38 28.32 -7.17
CA ARG A 29 -6.85 27.02 -7.57
C ARG A 29 -6.35 27.20 -8.99
N GLU A 30 -5.08 27.52 -9.17
CA GLU A 30 -4.45 27.37 -10.48
C GLU A 30 -4.60 25.91 -10.88
N ALA A 31 -5.34 25.68 -11.96
CA ALA A 31 -5.41 24.38 -12.58
C ALA A 31 -3.99 24.02 -13.02
N SER A 32 -3.31 23.18 -12.25
CA SER A 32 -2.04 22.60 -12.65
C SER A 32 -2.30 21.81 -13.93
N TYR A 33 -1.90 22.38 -15.07
CA TYR A 33 -1.82 21.66 -16.33
C TYR A 33 -0.88 20.47 -16.11
N ALA A 34 -1.45 19.27 -16.02
CA ALA A 34 -0.68 18.04 -15.96
C ALA A 34 0.11 17.92 -17.26
N LEU A 35 1.43 18.07 -17.19
CA LEU A 35 2.31 17.69 -18.28
C LEU A 35 2.11 16.19 -18.56
N PRO A 36 2.06 15.75 -19.82
CA PRO A 36 2.04 14.33 -20.15
C PRO A 36 3.21 13.63 -19.46
N GLY A 37 2.94 12.54 -18.74
CA GLY A 37 3.98 11.73 -18.14
C GLY A 37 4.98 11.22 -19.18
N PRO A 38 6.26 10.98 -18.82
CA PRO A 38 7.29 10.58 -19.76
C PRO A 38 6.92 9.28 -20.49
N ALA A 39 7.12 9.26 -21.82
CA ALA A 39 6.77 8.16 -22.72
C ALA A 39 7.44 6.81 -22.38
N SER A 40 8.47 6.81 -21.52
CA SER A 40 9.07 5.60 -20.94
C SER A 40 8.08 4.75 -20.12
N ARG A 41 6.91 5.29 -19.79
CA ARG A 41 5.79 4.57 -19.16
C ARG A 41 5.03 3.63 -20.12
N LEU A 42 5.31 3.66 -21.42
CA LEU A 42 4.57 2.89 -22.45
C LEU A 42 5.29 1.61 -22.91
N LEU A 43 6.57 1.44 -22.59
CA LEU A 43 7.30 0.22 -22.91
C LEU A 43 7.05 -0.84 -21.82
N PRO A 44 6.85 -2.13 -22.18
CA PRO A 44 6.86 -3.22 -21.20
C PRO A 44 8.16 -3.16 -20.41
N VAL A 45 8.05 -2.91 -19.11
CA VAL A 45 9.19 -3.04 -18.20
C VAL A 45 9.28 -4.51 -17.86
N GLY A 46 10.49 -5.05 -17.87
CA GLY A 46 10.74 -6.41 -17.44
C GLY A 46 10.36 -6.64 -15.97
N PRO A 47 10.57 -7.87 -15.47
CA PRO A 47 10.32 -8.21 -14.07
C PRO A 47 11.01 -7.23 -13.08
N PRO A 48 10.43 -7.01 -11.88
CA PRO A 48 11.10 -6.28 -10.82
C PRO A 48 12.44 -6.92 -10.47
N THR A 49 13.42 -6.11 -10.08
CA THR A 49 14.58 -6.68 -9.38
C THR A 49 14.13 -7.19 -8.01
N PRO A 50 14.58 -8.36 -7.54
CA PRO A 50 14.15 -8.88 -6.24
C PRO A 50 14.43 -7.88 -5.11
N LEU A 51 13.37 -7.45 -4.44
CA LEU A 51 13.42 -6.54 -3.29
C LEU A 51 12.40 -6.99 -2.27
N THR A 52 12.85 -7.41 -1.10
CA THR A 52 11.94 -7.82 -0.02
C THR A 52 11.35 -6.58 0.65
N VAL A 53 10.03 -6.44 0.59
CA VAL A 53 9.32 -5.29 1.15
C VAL A 53 8.72 -5.59 2.52
N ALA A 54 8.36 -6.84 2.77
CA ALA A 54 7.79 -7.26 4.05
C ALA A 54 8.24 -8.67 4.46
N LEU A 55 8.17 -8.95 5.77
CA LEU A 55 8.42 -10.28 6.34
C LEU A 55 7.21 -10.79 7.12
N HIS A 56 7.06 -12.11 7.17
CA HIS A 56 6.21 -12.79 8.16
C HIS A 56 6.84 -14.12 8.54
N ASN A 57 7.25 -14.31 9.80
CA ASN A 57 7.83 -15.57 10.30
C ASN A 57 8.91 -16.19 9.37
N GLY A 58 9.76 -15.34 8.78
CA GLY A 58 10.81 -15.75 7.84
C GLY A 58 10.40 -15.82 6.36
N LEU A 59 9.11 -15.81 6.04
CA LEU A 59 8.63 -15.64 4.68
C LEU A 59 8.94 -14.21 4.20
N ARG A 60 9.58 -14.11 3.04
CA ARG A 60 9.96 -12.83 2.41
C ARG A 60 9.00 -12.47 1.31
N ILE A 61 8.28 -11.37 1.46
CA ILE A 61 7.38 -10.83 0.44
C ILE A 61 8.19 -9.89 -0.46
N GLN A 62 8.35 -10.27 -1.73
CA GLN A 62 9.03 -9.46 -2.73
C GLN A 62 8.11 -8.36 -3.28
N LEU A 63 8.72 -7.27 -3.74
CA LEU A 63 8.04 -6.22 -4.46
C LEU A 63 7.44 -6.78 -5.77
N PRO A 64 6.11 -6.73 -5.94
CA PRO A 64 5.43 -7.36 -7.07
C PRO A 64 5.41 -6.47 -8.33
N VAL A 65 5.83 -5.21 -8.24
CA VAL A 65 5.81 -4.25 -9.34
C VAL A 65 7.23 -3.78 -9.61
N ALA A 66 7.60 -3.65 -10.88
CA ALA A 66 8.90 -3.09 -11.27
C ALA A 66 9.16 -1.74 -10.58
N GLN A 67 10.35 -1.56 -10.00
CA GLN A 67 10.69 -0.41 -9.15
C GLN A 67 10.41 0.94 -9.82
N SER A 68 10.65 1.04 -11.13
CA SER A 68 10.41 2.26 -11.92
C SER A 68 8.92 2.59 -12.15
N ARG A 69 8.03 1.67 -11.79
CA ARG A 69 6.57 1.79 -11.91
C ARG A 69 5.85 1.92 -10.57
N VAL A 70 6.53 1.68 -9.46
CA VAL A 70 5.97 1.87 -8.12
C VAL A 70 5.70 3.35 -7.87
N THR A 71 4.48 3.68 -7.47
CA THR A 71 4.09 5.05 -7.11
C THR A 71 4.11 5.30 -5.62
N ALA A 72 3.76 4.30 -4.81
CA ALA A 72 3.92 4.30 -3.35
C ALA A 72 3.85 2.87 -2.80
N ILE A 73 4.32 2.67 -1.58
CA ILE A 73 4.12 1.43 -0.81
C ILE A 73 3.38 1.80 0.46
N GLY A 74 2.26 1.14 0.72
CA GLY A 74 1.41 1.38 1.88
C GLY A 74 1.23 0.13 2.72
N TYR A 75 1.05 0.31 4.02
CA TYR A 75 0.60 -0.75 4.92
C TYR A 75 -0.59 -0.28 5.73
N HIS A 76 -1.55 -1.17 5.98
CA HIS A 76 -2.67 -0.87 6.85
C HIS A 76 -3.18 -2.11 7.59
N SER A 77 -4.06 -1.86 8.55
CA SER A 77 -4.75 -2.90 9.27
C SER A 77 -5.81 -3.52 8.37
N SER A 78 -6.10 -4.78 8.63
CA SER A 78 -7.13 -5.56 7.96
C SER A 78 -8.07 -6.19 8.97
N GLY A 79 -9.17 -6.74 8.47
CA GLY A 79 -10.12 -7.51 9.28
C GLY A 79 -9.56 -8.85 9.76
N ASP A 80 -10.45 -9.64 10.36
CA ASP A 80 -10.11 -10.87 11.07
C ASP A 80 -9.38 -11.92 10.20
N GLY A 81 -8.45 -12.63 10.83
CA GLY A 81 -7.76 -13.79 10.26
C GLY A 81 -6.60 -13.48 9.31
N VAL A 82 -6.26 -12.20 9.12
CA VAL A 82 -5.04 -11.79 8.39
C VAL A 82 -3.86 -11.71 9.35
N LEU A 83 -2.69 -12.13 8.87
CA LEU A 83 -1.47 -12.17 9.65
C LEU A 83 -0.68 -10.86 9.49
N PRO A 84 -0.06 -10.35 10.56
CA PRO A 84 0.72 -9.13 10.50
C PRO A 84 1.99 -9.34 9.66
N LEU A 85 2.33 -8.32 8.88
CA LEU A 85 3.58 -8.22 8.14
C LEU A 85 4.54 -7.27 8.87
N THR A 86 5.84 -7.55 8.81
CA THR A 86 6.88 -6.63 9.28
C THR A 86 7.44 -5.86 8.08
N PRO A 87 7.20 -4.55 7.95
CA PRO A 87 7.77 -3.74 6.88
C PRO A 87 9.30 -3.66 7.01
N LEU A 88 10.02 -3.68 5.88
CA LEU A 88 11.48 -3.55 5.85
C LEU A 88 11.98 -2.16 5.41
N GLY A 89 11.07 -1.23 5.10
CA GLY A 89 11.42 0.12 4.64
C GLY A 89 11.54 1.15 5.77
N HIS A 90 11.60 2.43 5.38
CA HIS A 90 11.45 3.55 6.30
C HIS A 90 10.03 4.12 6.20
N GLN A 91 9.38 4.35 7.35
CA GLN A 91 8.04 4.91 7.36
C GLN A 91 8.09 6.44 7.12
N GLY A 92 7.53 6.89 5.99
CA GLY A 92 7.57 8.29 5.56
C GLY A 92 6.62 9.22 6.32
N ASN A 93 5.54 8.69 6.88
CA ASN A 93 4.52 9.45 7.61
C ASN A 93 4.60 9.28 9.14
N GLU A 94 5.76 8.89 9.67
CA GLU A 94 6.01 8.91 11.11
C GLU A 94 5.90 10.32 11.69
N GLY A 95 5.18 10.47 12.80
CA GLY A 95 5.06 11.73 13.53
C GLY A 95 6.39 12.17 14.15
N VAL A 96 6.55 13.48 14.39
CA VAL A 96 7.81 14.06 14.93
C VAL A 96 8.25 13.41 16.26
N LEU A 97 7.31 12.93 17.06
CA LEU A 97 7.58 12.23 18.33
C LEU A 97 8.05 10.77 18.13
N SER A 98 7.55 10.02 17.14
CA SER A 98 8.01 8.65 16.88
C SER A 98 9.42 8.64 16.27
N ARG A 99 9.75 9.64 15.45
CA ARG A 99 11.08 9.82 14.87
C ARG A 99 12.16 9.99 15.93
N LEU A 100 11.84 10.68 17.03
CA LEU A 100 12.79 10.92 18.12
C LEU A 100 13.03 9.66 18.95
N ALA A 101 12.00 8.83 19.16
CA ALA A 101 12.13 7.53 19.80
C ALA A 101 12.92 6.54 18.93
N HIS A 102 12.58 6.41 17.65
CA HIS A 102 13.27 5.48 16.73
C HIS A 102 14.73 5.85 16.43
N LYS A 103 15.12 7.13 16.57
CA LYS A 103 16.53 7.55 16.50
C LYS A 103 17.37 7.04 17.68
N ILE A 104 16.74 6.76 18.82
CA ILE A 104 17.39 6.23 20.02
C ILE A 104 17.31 4.69 20.04
N PHE A 105 16.26 4.10 19.44
CA PHE A 105 16.01 2.65 19.42
C PHE A 105 16.34 1.94 18.09
N GLY A 106 16.94 2.62 17.11
CA GLY A 106 17.43 2.00 15.87
C GLY A 106 16.33 1.64 14.88
N GLY A 107 15.63 2.63 14.32
CA GLY A 107 14.59 2.42 13.31
C GLY A 107 15.08 2.57 11.86
N GLY A 108 15.04 1.46 11.12
CA GLY A 108 15.04 1.41 9.65
C GLY A 108 16.42 1.35 8.99
N HIS A 109 16.71 0.25 8.29
CA HIS A 109 17.82 0.11 7.34
C HIS A 109 17.25 -0.42 6.02
N GLY A 110 16.24 0.29 5.48
CA GLY A 110 15.46 -0.15 4.33
C GLY A 110 15.74 0.67 3.08
N GLY A 111 15.97 0.05 1.93
CA GLY A 111 16.25 0.77 0.68
C GLY A 111 15.06 1.54 0.07
N PHE A 112 13.91 1.60 0.73
CA PHE A 112 12.68 2.22 0.21
C PHE A 112 11.83 2.86 1.33
N VAL A 113 10.93 3.77 0.93
CA VAL A 113 9.98 4.44 1.82
C VAL A 113 8.61 3.77 1.72
N TYR A 114 7.95 3.58 2.86
CA TYR A 114 6.56 3.14 2.94
C TYR A 114 5.71 4.11 3.76
N TYR A 115 4.38 3.98 3.67
CA TYR A 115 3.42 4.79 4.42
C TYR A 115 2.46 3.90 5.20
N GLN A 116 2.17 4.27 6.46
CA GLN A 116 1.06 3.64 7.19
C GLN A 116 -0.24 4.29 6.75
N LEU A 117 -1.13 3.57 6.06
CA LEU A 117 -2.41 4.05 5.54
C LEU A 117 -3.50 3.92 6.61
N GLY A 118 -3.29 4.55 7.77
CA GLY A 118 -4.21 4.48 8.91
C GLY A 118 -3.48 4.37 10.24
N GLY A 119 -4.21 4.04 11.30
CA GLY A 119 -3.65 3.61 12.58
C GLY A 119 -3.77 2.09 12.74
N GLY A 120 -2.87 1.48 13.52
CA GLY A 120 -2.90 0.04 13.83
C GLY A 120 -1.85 -0.78 13.08
N ASP A 121 -2.11 -2.07 12.95
CA ASP A 121 -1.17 -3.07 12.45
C ASP A 121 -0.85 -2.93 10.95
N THR A 122 0.22 -3.60 10.52
CA THR A 122 0.72 -3.67 9.14
C THR A 122 0.35 -5.00 8.50
N ALA A 123 -0.94 -5.32 8.42
CA ALA A 123 -1.43 -6.63 8.00
C ALA A 123 -1.70 -6.75 6.49
N MET A 124 -2.00 -5.62 5.84
CA MET A 124 -2.14 -5.49 4.39
C MET A 124 -0.99 -4.68 3.82
N LEU A 125 -0.50 -5.09 2.65
CA LEU A 125 0.51 -4.40 1.87
C LEU A 125 -0.09 -3.95 0.55
N ASP A 126 -0.09 -2.64 0.31
CA ASP A 126 -0.51 -2.03 -0.94
C ASP A 126 0.70 -1.53 -1.71
N VAL A 127 0.84 -1.99 -2.96
CA VAL A 127 1.92 -1.54 -3.86
C VAL A 127 1.29 -0.77 -5.01
N GLY A 128 1.42 0.56 -4.93
CA GLY A 128 0.83 1.51 -5.88
C GLY A 128 1.50 1.43 -7.24
N ALA A 129 0.68 1.43 -8.29
CA ALA A 129 1.13 1.52 -9.66
C ALA A 129 -0.05 1.94 -10.57
N ALA A 130 0.28 2.52 -11.73
CA ALA A 130 -0.74 2.91 -12.69
C ALA A 130 -1.53 1.69 -13.20
N PRO A 131 -2.83 1.84 -13.52
CA PRO A 131 -3.62 0.76 -14.13
C PRO A 131 -2.95 0.17 -15.37
N GLY A 132 -3.09 -1.14 -15.54
CA GLY A 132 -2.44 -1.90 -16.61
C GLY A 132 -0.97 -2.23 -16.37
N THR A 133 -0.36 -1.76 -15.27
CA THR A 133 1.01 -2.14 -14.89
C THR A 133 1.07 -3.63 -14.56
N ASP A 134 2.08 -4.31 -15.10
CA ASP A 134 2.30 -5.73 -14.85
C ASP A 134 2.69 -5.99 -13.38
N VAL A 135 2.05 -7.00 -12.80
CA VAL A 135 2.23 -7.48 -11.43
C VAL A 135 2.88 -8.85 -11.48
N TYR A 136 3.86 -9.09 -10.62
CA TYR A 136 4.67 -10.30 -10.53
C TYR A 136 4.49 -10.98 -9.17
N ALA A 137 4.79 -12.28 -9.13
CA ALA A 137 4.65 -13.09 -7.93
C ALA A 137 5.50 -12.51 -6.78
N PRO A 138 4.91 -12.28 -5.59
CA PRO A 138 5.66 -11.76 -4.44
C PRO A 138 6.44 -12.85 -3.71
N VAL A 139 6.14 -14.13 -3.98
CA VAL A 139 6.78 -15.29 -3.35
C VAL A 139 6.91 -16.42 -4.38
N ASP A 140 7.85 -17.34 -4.14
CA ASP A 140 7.90 -18.62 -4.84
C ASP A 140 6.77 -19.50 -4.32
N GLY A 141 6.07 -20.21 -5.20
CA GLY A 141 4.93 -21.01 -4.77
C GLY A 141 4.14 -21.66 -5.88
N THR A 142 2.93 -22.06 -5.49
CA THR A 142 1.93 -22.64 -6.38
C THR A 142 0.64 -21.82 -6.29
N ILE A 143 0.02 -21.54 -7.43
CA ILE A 143 -1.32 -20.95 -7.46
C ILE A 143 -2.32 -21.97 -6.91
N VAL A 144 -3.01 -21.64 -5.82
CA VAL A 144 -4.03 -22.49 -5.20
C VAL A 144 -5.46 -21.99 -5.42
N GLY A 145 -5.63 -20.75 -5.86
CA GLY A 145 -6.93 -20.18 -6.18
C GLY A 145 -6.84 -18.99 -7.12
N ILE A 146 -7.81 -18.89 -8.02
CA ILE A 146 -8.09 -17.69 -8.81
C ILE A 146 -9.61 -17.50 -8.76
N SER A 147 -10.06 -16.38 -8.24
CA SER A 147 -11.49 -16.06 -8.07
C SER A 147 -11.76 -14.59 -8.34
N ASP A 148 -13.02 -14.21 -8.52
CA ASP A 148 -13.37 -12.81 -8.74
C ASP A 148 -13.14 -11.98 -7.47
N TYR A 149 -12.56 -10.79 -7.65
CA TYR A 149 -12.56 -9.77 -6.62
C TYR A 149 -13.84 -8.93 -6.76
N VAL A 150 -14.75 -9.11 -5.80
CA VAL A 150 -16.09 -8.54 -5.83
C VAL A 150 -16.20 -7.41 -4.82
N LEU A 151 -16.63 -6.23 -5.29
CA LEU A 151 -17.01 -5.09 -4.46
C LEU A 151 -18.48 -4.76 -4.73
N ASP A 152 -19.28 -4.58 -3.68
CA ASP A 152 -20.71 -4.27 -3.78
C ASP A 152 -21.49 -5.19 -4.75
N GLY A 153 -21.14 -6.49 -4.76
CA GLY A 153 -21.78 -7.50 -5.61
C GLY A 153 -21.35 -7.49 -7.08
N ARG A 154 -20.37 -6.66 -7.47
CA ARG A 154 -19.82 -6.60 -8.83
C ARG A 154 -18.34 -6.98 -8.86
N ALA A 155 -17.96 -7.80 -9.84
CA ALA A 155 -16.57 -8.15 -10.07
C ALA A 155 -15.79 -6.97 -10.68
N TYR A 156 -14.64 -6.64 -10.08
CA TYR A 156 -13.74 -5.59 -10.54
C TYR A 156 -12.31 -6.10 -10.81
N GLY A 157 -12.07 -7.39 -10.69
CA GLY A 157 -10.76 -8.00 -10.92
C GLY A 157 -10.75 -9.41 -10.38
N SER A 158 -9.58 -9.88 -9.95
CA SER A 158 -9.43 -11.20 -9.35
C SER A 158 -8.65 -11.17 -8.05
N ARG A 159 -8.95 -12.13 -7.19
CA ARG A 159 -8.12 -12.61 -6.11
C ARG A 159 -7.30 -13.79 -6.60
N ILE A 160 -5.98 -13.70 -6.49
CA ILE A 160 -5.06 -14.81 -6.75
C ILE A 160 -4.47 -15.26 -5.42
N ASP A 161 -4.63 -16.53 -5.09
CA ASP A 161 -4.11 -17.15 -3.89
C ASP A 161 -2.89 -18.02 -4.23
N ILE A 162 -1.78 -17.76 -3.54
CA ILE A 162 -0.51 -18.45 -3.71
C ILE A 162 -0.19 -19.17 -2.41
N GLN A 163 0.08 -20.48 -2.48
CA GLN A 163 0.71 -21.21 -1.38
C GLN A 163 2.24 -21.09 -1.51
N PRO A 164 2.94 -20.42 -0.58
CA PRO A 164 4.38 -20.24 -0.68
C PRO A 164 5.13 -21.55 -0.47
N SER A 165 6.14 -21.84 -1.29
CA SER A 165 6.94 -23.07 -1.15
C SER A 165 7.73 -23.11 0.16
N ALA A 166 8.19 -21.95 0.65
CA ALA A 166 8.93 -21.84 1.90
C ALA A 166 8.05 -21.84 3.16
N ALA A 167 6.73 -21.65 3.02
CA ALA A 167 5.79 -21.62 4.12
C ALA A 167 4.41 -22.17 3.71
N PRO A 168 4.26 -23.49 3.48
CA PRO A 168 3.03 -24.07 2.93
C PRO A 168 1.81 -23.97 3.85
N SER A 169 2.00 -23.69 5.14
CA SER A 169 0.93 -23.42 6.10
C SER A 169 0.28 -22.04 5.92
N LEU A 170 0.71 -21.25 4.94
CA LEU A 170 0.22 -19.92 4.64
C LEU A 170 -0.36 -19.84 3.23
N VAL A 171 -1.22 -18.84 3.04
CA VAL A 171 -1.68 -18.37 1.73
C VAL A 171 -1.37 -16.89 1.62
N VAL A 172 -0.71 -16.51 0.51
CA VAL A 172 -0.49 -15.12 0.11
C VAL A 172 -1.52 -14.78 -0.95
N SER A 173 -2.37 -13.81 -0.67
CA SER A 173 -3.47 -13.42 -1.56
C SER A 173 -3.21 -12.06 -2.16
N LEU A 174 -3.36 -11.96 -3.48
CA LEU A 174 -3.26 -10.72 -4.24
C LEU A 174 -4.64 -10.33 -4.78
N THR A 175 -5.02 -9.06 -4.63
CA THR A 175 -6.25 -8.51 -5.19
C THR A 175 -5.99 -7.25 -6.02
N HIS A 176 -7.04 -6.68 -6.62
CA HIS A 176 -6.97 -5.46 -7.46
C HIS A 176 -6.18 -5.64 -8.76
N LEU A 177 -6.20 -6.86 -9.29
CA LEU A 177 -5.53 -7.19 -10.56
C LEU A 177 -6.44 -7.96 -11.50
N THR A 178 -6.18 -7.87 -12.79
CA THR A 178 -6.65 -8.82 -13.81
C THR A 178 -5.61 -9.91 -13.94
N PRO A 179 -5.98 -11.20 -13.83
CA PRO A 179 -5.03 -12.30 -13.83
C PRO A 179 -4.37 -12.45 -15.21
N ASP A 180 -3.11 -12.89 -15.23
CA ASP A 180 -2.46 -13.25 -16.48
C ASP A 180 -3.13 -14.50 -17.07
N PRO A 181 -3.55 -14.48 -18.35
CA PRO A 181 -4.28 -15.60 -18.95
C PRO A 181 -3.46 -16.90 -19.05
N ALA A 182 -2.13 -16.84 -18.89
CA ALA A 182 -1.30 -18.03 -18.83
C ALA A 182 -1.33 -18.73 -17.44
N LEU A 183 -1.91 -18.10 -16.42
CA LEU A 183 -2.01 -18.69 -15.09
C LEU A 183 -3.21 -19.62 -14.95
N THR A 184 -2.97 -20.74 -14.28
CA THR A 184 -4.00 -21.70 -13.86
C THR A 184 -3.76 -22.12 -12.42
N VAL A 185 -4.80 -22.62 -11.75
CA VAL A 185 -4.60 -23.30 -10.45
C VAL A 185 -3.67 -24.50 -10.65
N GLY A 186 -2.66 -24.62 -9.79
CA GLY A 186 -1.59 -25.60 -9.89
C GLY A 186 -0.32 -25.09 -10.59
N SER A 187 -0.33 -23.90 -11.21
CA SER A 187 0.87 -23.30 -11.81
C SER A 187 1.94 -23.03 -10.75
N THR A 188 3.18 -23.45 -11.01
CA THR A 188 4.35 -23.07 -10.22
C THR A 188 4.86 -21.71 -10.67
N ILE A 189 5.21 -20.86 -9.71
CA ILE A 189 5.60 -19.47 -9.96
C ILE A 189 6.88 -19.13 -9.20
N ALA A 190 7.68 -18.23 -9.77
CA ALA A 190 8.90 -17.72 -9.18
C ALA A 190 8.74 -16.25 -8.76
N ALA A 191 9.17 -15.93 -7.53
CA ALA A 191 9.12 -14.60 -6.97
C ALA A 191 9.85 -13.60 -7.87
N SER A 192 9.24 -12.44 -8.09
CA SER A 192 9.73 -11.38 -8.98
C SER A 192 9.90 -11.78 -10.45
N GLY A 193 9.77 -13.07 -10.83
CA GLY A 193 10.02 -13.55 -12.19
C GLY A 193 8.75 -13.89 -12.96
N THR A 194 7.75 -14.49 -12.30
CA THR A 194 6.49 -14.87 -12.94
C THR A 194 5.50 -13.71 -12.87
N LYS A 195 5.02 -13.26 -14.03
CA LYS A 195 3.90 -12.32 -14.12
C LYS A 195 2.61 -13.02 -13.69
N VAL A 196 1.88 -12.38 -12.79
CA VAL A 196 0.60 -12.90 -12.26
C VAL A 196 -0.61 -12.10 -12.71
N GLY A 197 -0.42 -10.88 -13.20
CA GLY A 197 -1.52 -10.09 -13.70
C GLY A 197 -1.16 -8.66 -14.02
N ARG A 198 -2.18 -7.80 -14.00
CA ARG A 198 -2.07 -6.35 -14.19
C ARG A 198 -2.96 -5.59 -13.23
N VAL A 199 -2.49 -4.46 -12.71
CA VAL A 199 -3.27 -3.58 -11.82
C VAL A 199 -4.57 -3.12 -12.52
N VAL A 200 -5.68 -3.19 -11.81
CA VAL A 200 -6.98 -2.67 -12.27
C VAL A 200 -7.14 -1.20 -11.86
N ASP A 201 -7.89 -0.44 -12.67
CA ASP A 201 -8.37 0.88 -12.27
C ASP A 201 -9.62 0.76 -11.39
N LEU A 202 -9.46 1.04 -10.10
CA LEU A 202 -10.55 1.10 -9.11
C LEU A 202 -10.89 2.53 -8.70
N SER A 203 -10.25 3.54 -9.31
CA SER A 203 -10.39 4.95 -8.89
C SER A 203 -11.81 5.51 -9.04
N GLY A 204 -12.60 4.94 -9.95
CA GLY A 204 -14.03 5.28 -10.13
C GLY A 204 -14.98 4.51 -9.23
N VAL A 205 -14.48 3.54 -8.45
CA VAL A 205 -15.28 2.64 -7.61
C VAL A 205 -15.09 2.99 -6.13
N GLU A 206 -13.83 3.16 -5.71
CA GLU A 206 -13.48 3.42 -4.32
C GLU A 206 -12.38 4.47 -4.21
N LYS A 207 -12.43 5.27 -3.14
CA LYS A 207 -11.35 6.20 -2.82
C LYS A 207 -10.23 5.45 -2.09
N GLN A 208 -9.17 5.17 -2.83
CA GLN A 208 -8.01 4.45 -2.33
C GLN A 208 -7.27 5.25 -1.23
N ALA A 209 -6.90 4.58 -0.13
CA ALA A 209 -6.16 5.23 0.95
C ALA A 209 -4.76 5.70 0.50
N LEU A 210 -4.14 4.93 -0.40
CA LEU A 210 -2.85 5.21 -1.01
C LEU A 210 -2.87 6.46 -1.90
N ALA A 211 -4.05 6.91 -2.36
CA ALA A 211 -4.19 8.07 -3.24
C ALA A 211 -3.59 9.37 -2.69
N LYS A 212 -3.45 9.47 -1.35
CA LYS A 212 -2.83 10.62 -0.68
C LYS A 212 -1.32 10.72 -0.93
N TYR A 213 -0.69 9.63 -1.36
CA TYR A 213 0.76 9.48 -1.51
C TYR A 213 1.18 9.21 -2.97
N THR A 214 0.22 9.19 -3.88
CA THR A 214 0.44 8.82 -5.29
C THR A 214 -0.11 9.86 -6.25
N GLN A 215 0.33 9.81 -7.51
CA GLN A 215 -0.15 10.67 -8.59
C GLN A 215 -1.10 9.96 -9.58
N ASP A 216 -1.49 8.70 -9.30
CA ASP A 216 -2.29 7.80 -10.16
C ASP A 216 -3.58 7.33 -9.48
N ALA A 217 -4.18 8.22 -8.67
CA ALA A 217 -5.41 7.98 -7.90
C ALA A 217 -5.32 6.84 -6.86
N GLY A 218 -4.12 6.32 -6.58
CA GLY A 218 -3.90 5.30 -5.56
C GLY A 218 -4.24 3.88 -6.01
N ASN A 219 -4.36 3.65 -7.33
CA ASN A 219 -4.46 2.30 -7.87
C ASN A 219 -3.24 1.47 -7.45
N HIS A 220 -3.48 0.23 -7.06
CA HIS A 220 -2.46 -0.62 -6.45
C HIS A 220 -2.80 -2.10 -6.63
N VAL A 221 -1.84 -2.96 -6.34
CA VAL A 221 -2.09 -4.35 -5.97
C VAL A 221 -2.07 -4.46 -4.45
N SER A 222 -3.04 -5.14 -3.86
CA SER A 222 -3.09 -5.38 -2.40
C SER A 222 -2.74 -6.82 -2.08
N ILE A 223 -1.93 -7.01 -1.04
CA ILE A 223 -1.37 -8.30 -0.60
C ILE A 223 -1.72 -8.54 0.87
N GLU A 224 -2.29 -9.72 1.16
CA GLU A 224 -2.50 -10.21 2.53
C GLU A 224 -1.94 -11.61 2.74
N LEU A 225 -1.66 -11.95 4.00
CA LEU A 225 -1.29 -13.30 4.40
C LEU A 225 -2.37 -13.87 5.32
N ARG A 226 -2.75 -15.13 5.07
CA ARG A 226 -3.64 -15.90 5.93
C ARG A 226 -3.04 -17.27 6.22
N PRO A 227 -3.40 -17.92 7.35
CA PRO A 227 -3.17 -19.35 7.50
C PRO A 227 -3.86 -20.11 6.37
N ALA A 228 -3.18 -21.10 5.80
CA ALA A 228 -3.81 -22.04 4.89
C ALA A 228 -4.88 -22.81 5.66
N ALA A 229 -6.08 -22.94 5.09
CA ALA A 229 -7.11 -23.78 5.69
C ALA A 229 -6.60 -25.22 5.76
N THR A 230 -6.45 -25.75 6.97
CA THR A 230 -6.12 -27.16 7.17
C THR A 230 -7.34 -27.97 6.75
N LEU A 231 -7.23 -28.70 5.64
CA LEU A 231 -8.19 -29.76 5.31
C LEU A 231 -8.04 -30.85 6.38
N THR A 232 -8.89 -30.82 7.41
CA THR A 232 -9.14 -31.99 8.25
C THR A 232 -10.00 -32.95 7.43
N LEU A 233 -9.35 -33.95 6.83
CA LEU A 233 -10.05 -35.09 6.25
C LEU A 233 -10.68 -35.91 7.40
N PRO A 234 -11.98 -36.28 7.30
CA PRO A 234 -12.65 -37.13 8.29
C PRO A 234 -12.12 -38.57 8.30
#